data_AF-A0A0G0HQ31-F1
#
_entry.id   AF-A0A0G0HQ31-F1
#
_cell.length_a   1.000
_cell.length_b   1.000
_cell.length_c   1.000
_cell.angle_alpha   90.00
_cell.angle_beta   90.00
_cell.angle_gamma   90.00
#
_symmetry.space_group_name_H-M   'P 1'
#
loop_
_entity.id
_entity.type
_entity.pdbx_description
1 polymer ?
#
loop_
_entity_poly.entity_id
_entity_poly.type
_entity_poly.pdbx_seq_one_letter_code
_entity_poly.pdbx_strand_id
1 'polypeptide(L)'
;MTTIEFLRQFRLGGYALFDFIASFLGIWLLSPLLTKLFLKMRIKIPKINWIFLTLPIGIIAHLLVNTITPLTKNFLDLSGHYILKILILVLIFFGIRGIKIIKK
;
A
#
# COMPACT_ATOMS: atom_id res chain seq x y z
N MET A 1 17.62 15.36 -17.45
CA MET A 1 16.56 14.91 -16.52
C MET A 1 15.44 14.31 -17.32
N THR A 2 15.04 13.09 -17.03
CA THR A 2 13.83 12.50 -17.62
C THR A 2 12.58 13.09 -16.95
N THR A 3 11.42 13.03 -17.61
CA THR A 3 10.14 13.51 -17.04
C THR A 3 9.83 12.84 -15.70
N ILE A 4 10.22 11.56 -15.54
CA ILE A 4 10.03 10.79 -14.31
C ILE A 4 10.93 11.30 -13.18
N GLU A 5 12.19 11.63 -13.46
CA GLU A 5 13.11 12.20 -12.47
C GLU A 5 12.62 13.55 -11.95
N PHE A 6 12.06 14.39 -12.84
CA PHE A 6 11.44 15.66 -12.45
C PHE A 6 10.24 15.42 -11.51
N LEU A 7 9.36 14.46 -11.81
CA LEU A 7 8.21 14.16 -10.94
C LEU A 7 8.63 13.58 -9.58
N ARG A 8 9.72 12.81 -9.52
CA ARG A 8 10.27 12.23 -8.29
C ARG A 8 11.04 13.20 -7.41
N GLN A 9 11.33 14.41 -7.90
CA GLN A 9 11.98 15.45 -7.08
C GLN A 9 11.06 15.96 -5.96
N PHE A 10 9.74 15.92 -6.18
CA PHE A 10 8.76 16.31 -5.17
C PHE A 10 8.69 15.23 -4.09
N ARG A 11 9.13 15.57 -2.89
CA ARG A 11 9.24 14.65 -1.76
C ARG A 11 8.51 15.17 -0.55
N LEU A 12 7.92 14.24 0.20
CA LEU A 12 7.41 14.50 1.55
C LEU A 12 8.32 13.73 2.52
N GLY A 13 9.18 14.47 3.22
CA GLY A 13 10.29 13.88 3.95
C GLY A 13 11.25 13.14 3.01
N GLY A 14 11.48 11.85 3.26
CA GLY A 14 12.36 10.98 2.46
C GLY A 14 11.67 10.25 1.29
N TYR A 15 10.39 10.53 1.05
CA TYR A 15 9.56 9.73 0.14
C TYR A 15 9.09 10.54 -1.07
N ALA A 16 9.20 9.98 -2.27
CA ALA A 16 8.71 10.64 -3.47
C ALA A 16 7.18 10.66 -3.52
N LEU A 17 6.59 11.85 -3.65
CA LEU A 17 5.14 12.04 -3.71
C LEU A 17 4.54 11.33 -4.95
N PHE A 18 5.28 11.36 -6.07
CA PHE A 18 4.88 10.66 -7.29
C PHE A 18 4.69 9.16 -7.07
N ASP A 19 5.61 8.48 -6.39
CA ASP A 19 5.54 7.03 -6.18
C ASP A 19 4.34 6.66 -5.29
N PHE A 20 3.99 7.50 -4.31
CA PHE A 20 2.77 7.35 -3.53
C PHE A 20 1.53 7.45 -4.41
N ILE A 21 1.38 8.55 -5.14
CA ILE A 21 0.21 8.80 -5.98
C ILE A 21 0.05 7.68 -7.01
N ALA A 22 1.14 7.28 -7.66
CA ALA A 22 1.15 6.20 -8.64
C ALA A 22 0.68 4.87 -8.02
N SER A 23 1.14 4.55 -6.80
CA SER A 23 0.74 3.32 -6.09
C SER A 23 -0.76 3.33 -5.75
N PHE A 24 -1.28 4.43 -5.23
CA PHE A 24 -2.70 4.57 -4.89
C PHE A 24 -3.59 4.55 -6.12
N LEU A 25 -3.21 5.23 -7.21
CA LEU A 25 -3.91 5.17 -8.48
C LEU A 25 -3.90 3.76 -9.07
N GLY A 26 -2.75 3.09 -9.03
CA GLY A 26 -2.61 1.71 -9.49
C GLY A 26 -3.55 0.76 -8.76
N ILE A 27 -3.56 0.79 -7.42
CA ILE A 27 -4.47 -0.04 -6.62
C ILE A 27 -5.93 0.36 -6.82
N TRP A 28 -6.24 1.65 -6.96
CA TRP A 28 -7.61 2.09 -7.24
C TRP A 28 -8.15 1.50 -8.55
N LEU A 29 -7.35 1.55 -9.63
CA LEU A 29 -7.68 0.94 -10.92
C LEU A 29 -7.79 -0.59 -10.83
N LEU A 30 -6.93 -1.25 -10.05
CA LEU A 30 -6.94 -2.70 -9.86
C LEU A 30 -8.02 -3.17 -8.90
N SER A 31 -8.55 -2.30 -8.03
CA SER A 31 -9.49 -2.67 -6.97
C SER A 31 -10.73 -3.44 -7.45
N PRO A 32 -11.36 -3.13 -8.61
CA PRO A 32 -12.51 -3.90 -9.08
C PRO A 32 -12.13 -5.33 -9.49
N LEU A 33 -10.94 -5.51 -10.08
CA LEU A 33 -10.41 -6.81 -10.46
C LEU A 33 -10.04 -7.63 -9.22
N LEU A 34 -9.32 -7.02 -8.27
CA LEU A 34 -8.92 -7.67 -7.02
C LEU A 34 -10.14 -8.10 -6.21
N THR A 35 -11.16 -7.25 -6.07
CA THR A 35 -12.41 -7.63 -5.39
C THR A 35 -13.09 -8.82 -6.08
N LYS A 36 -13.14 -8.86 -7.43
CA LYS A 36 -13.72 -10.01 -8.16
C LYS A 36 -12.90 -11.29 -7.97
N LEU A 37 -11.57 -11.19 -7.96
CA LEU A 37 -10.68 -12.33 -7.76
C LEU A 37 -10.87 -12.95 -6.37
N PHE A 38 -10.85 -12.12 -5.32
CA PHE A 38 -11.02 -12.59 -3.95
C PHE A 38 -12.43 -13.11 -3.68
N LEU A 39 -13.44 -12.60 -4.40
CA LEU A 39 -14.80 -13.14 -4.32
C LEU A 39 -14.87 -14.60 -4.77
N LYS A 40 -14.05 -15.03 -5.75
CA LYS A 40 -13.94 -16.45 -6.15
C LYS A 40 -13.40 -17.32 -5.01
N MET A 41 -12.55 -16.75 -4.16
CA MET A 41 -12.04 -17.39 -2.94
C MET A 41 -13.00 -17.25 -1.75
N ARG A 42 -14.22 -16.75 -1.97
CA ARG A 42 -15.25 -16.48 -0.95
C ARG A 42 -14.87 -15.41 0.06
N ILE A 43 -13.94 -14.52 -0.30
CA ILE A 43 -13.54 -13.38 0.53
C ILE A 43 -14.08 -12.10 -0.12
N LYS A 44 -15.01 -11.43 0.57
CA LYS A 44 -15.56 -10.14 0.13
C LYS A 44 -14.71 -9.01 0.70
N ILE A 45 -13.91 -8.38 -0.16
CA ILE A 45 -13.10 -7.20 0.16
C ILE A 45 -13.71 -5.98 -0.54
N PRO A 46 -14.23 -4.98 0.18
CA PRO A 46 -14.73 -3.75 -0.42
C PRO A 46 -13.64 -2.98 -1.15
N LYS A 47 -13.99 -2.20 -2.19
CA LYS A 47 -13.01 -1.47 -2.99
C LYS A 47 -12.15 -0.50 -2.17
N ILE A 48 -12.76 0.20 -1.21
CA ILE A 48 -12.07 1.17 -0.35
C ILE A 48 -11.00 0.51 0.54
N ASN A 49 -11.21 -0.75 0.94
CA ASN A 49 -10.26 -1.51 1.74
C ASN A 49 -8.95 -1.74 0.99
N TRP A 50 -9.00 -1.97 -0.33
CA TRP A 50 -7.78 -2.07 -1.14
C TRP A 50 -6.95 -0.78 -1.10
N ILE A 51 -7.61 0.38 -1.13
CA ILE A 51 -6.94 1.68 -1.05
C ILE A 51 -6.17 1.81 0.26
N PHE A 52 -6.79 1.48 1.39
CA PHE A 52 -6.11 1.48 2.69
C PHE A 52 -4.94 0.47 2.74
N LEU A 53 -5.08 -0.68 2.09
CA LEU A 53 -4.04 -1.69 2.00
C LEU A 53 -2.91 -1.36 1.01
N THR A 54 -2.97 -0.24 0.27
CA THR A 54 -1.96 0.11 -0.75
C THR A 54 -0.54 0.14 -0.17
N LEU A 55 -0.31 0.88 0.91
CA LEU A 55 1.04 0.97 1.51
C LEU A 55 1.48 -0.34 2.17
N PRO A 56 0.64 -1.03 2.97
CA PRO A 56 0.97 -2.35 3.49
C PRO A 56 1.33 -3.37 2.40
N ILE A 57 0.54 -3.44 1.32
CA ILE A 57 0.82 -4.31 0.17
C ILE A 57 2.12 -3.90 -0.51
N GLY A 58 2.36 -2.60 -0.70
CA GLY A 58 3.61 -2.09 -1.26
C GLY A 58 4.84 -2.47 -0.45
N ILE A 59 4.78 -2.34 0.89
CA ILE A 59 5.86 -2.79 1.79
C ILE A 59 6.12 -4.29 1.59
N ILE A 60 5.07 -5.11 1.64
CA ILE A 60 5.19 -6.57 1.46
C ILE A 60 5.78 -6.89 0.08
N ALA A 61 5.30 -6.24 -0.98
CA ALA A 61 5.80 -6.45 -2.33
C ALA A 61 7.29 -6.12 -2.46
N HIS A 62 7.74 -4.99 -1.88
CA HIS A 62 9.15 -4.62 -1.88
C HIS A 62 10.03 -5.58 -1.08
N LEU A 63 9.51 -6.16 0.00
CA LEU A 63 10.21 -7.22 0.75
C LEU A 63 10.33 -8.50 -0.07
N LEU A 64 9.26 -8.91 -0.76
CA LEU A 64 9.24 -10.12 -1.58
C LEU A 64 10.15 -10.02 -2.81
N VAL A 65 10.24 -8.83 -3.42
CA VAL A 65 11.07 -8.57 -4.61
C VAL A 65 12.50 -8.13 -4.23
N ASN A 66 12.79 -7.98 -2.92
CA ASN A 66 14.08 -7.54 -2.38
C ASN A 66 14.54 -6.17 -2.92
N THR A 67 13.59 -5.31 -3.31
CA THR A 67 13.84 -3.93 -3.75
C THR A 67 13.45 -2.97 -2.63
N ILE A 68 14.36 -2.69 -1.72
CA ILE A 68 14.06 -1.91 -0.51
C ILE A 68 13.95 -0.43 -0.84
N THR A 69 12.76 0.14 -0.67
CA THR A 69 12.53 1.60 -0.75
C THR A 69 12.84 2.28 0.59
N PRO A 70 13.03 3.61 0.62
CA PRO A 70 13.15 4.35 1.88
C PRO A 70 11.99 4.09 2.84
N LEU A 71 10.76 3.92 2.33
CA LEU A 71 9.58 3.62 3.15
C LEU A 71 9.68 2.24 3.78
N THR A 72 10.02 1.21 3.00
CA THR A 72 10.22 -0.15 3.52
C THR A 72 11.36 -0.18 4.54
N LYS A 73 12.48 0.49 4.26
CA LYS A 73 13.63 0.59 5.18
C LYS A 73 13.22 1.21 6.51
N ASN A 74 12.54 2.35 6.46
CA ASN A 74 12.11 3.08 7.66
C ASN A 74 11.02 2.33 8.44
N PHE A 75 10.20 1.53 7.78
CA PHE A 75 9.22 0.67 8.45
C PHE A 75 9.90 -0.49 9.21
N LEU A 76 10.93 -1.10 8.62
CA LEU A 76 11.68 -2.21 9.22
C LEU A 76 12.65 -1.78 10.34
N ASP A 77 13.10 -0.52 10.31
CA ASP A 77 13.96 0.04 11.36
C ASP A 77 13.29 -0.06 12.72
N LEU A 78 13.84 -0.87 13.64
CA LEU A 78 13.23 -1.13 14.95
C LEU A 78 13.29 0.10 15.89
N SER A 79 14.34 0.91 15.79
CA SER A 79 14.62 1.98 16.76
C SER A 79 14.01 3.34 16.39
N GLY A 80 13.44 3.48 15.19
CA GLY A 80 12.91 4.76 14.71
C GLY A 80 11.52 4.73 14.06
N HIS A 81 11.17 5.87 13.47
CA HIS A 81 10.05 6.03 12.54
C HIS A 81 8.65 5.62 13.06
N TYR A 82 8.40 5.82 14.36
CA TYR A 82 7.13 5.44 15.01
C TYR A 82 5.89 6.05 14.36
N ILE A 83 5.95 7.30 13.88
CA ILE A 83 4.83 7.94 13.18
C ILE A 83 4.46 7.15 11.90
N LEU A 84 5.46 6.74 11.12
CA LEU A 84 5.23 5.92 9.93
C LEU A 84 4.63 4.57 10.31
N LYS A 85 5.18 3.90 11.34
CA LYS A 85 4.67 2.60 11.79
C LYS A 85 3.22 2.70 12.26
N ILE A 86 2.89 3.71 13.07
CA ILE A 86 1.52 3.97 13.52
C ILE A 86 0.61 4.22 12.31
N LEU A 87 1.04 5.03 11.34
CA LEU A 87 0.27 5.26 10.11
C LEU A 87 0.00 3.94 9.37
N ILE A 88 1.02 3.10 9.16
CA ILE A 88 0.87 1.80 8.49
C ILE A 88 -0.07 0.88 9.29
N LEU A 89 0.04 0.84 10.63
CA LEU A 89 -0.85 0.06 11.48
C LEU A 89 -2.31 0.53 11.39
N VAL A 90 -2.54 1.85 11.36
CA VAL A 90 -3.87 2.44 11.18
C VAL A 90 -4.43 2.06 9.79
N LEU A 91 -3.60 2.13 8.74
CA LEU A 91 -3.99 1.72 7.40
C LEU A 91 -4.33 0.23 7.32
N ILE A 92 -3.55 -0.63 7.98
CA ILE A 92 -3.86 -2.07 8.10
C ILE A 92 -5.21 -2.24 8.80
N PHE A 93 -5.41 -1.58 9.94
CA PHE A 93 -6.64 -1.67 10.73
C PHE A 93 -7.88 -1.30 9.91
N PHE A 94 -7.86 -0.17 9.20
CA PHE A 94 -8.96 0.23 8.31
C PHE A 94 -9.07 -0.65 7.07
N GLY A 95 -7.94 -1.13 6.54
CA GLY A 95 -7.88 -2.02 5.38
C GLY A 95 -8.49 -3.39 5.63
N ILE A 96 -8.34 -3.95 6.82
CA ILE A 96 -8.99 -5.24 7.18
C ILE A 96 -10.44 -5.05 7.65
N ARG A 97 -10.79 -3.86 8.18
CA ARG A 97 -12.12 -3.57 8.69
C ARG A 97 -13.17 -3.61 7.56
N GLY A 98 -14.00 -4.64 7.57
CA GLY A 98 -15.07 -4.82 6.57
C GLY A 98 -14.80 -5.94 5.56
N ILE A 99 -13.64 -6.59 5.63
CA ILE A 99 -13.40 -7.87 4.94
C ILE A 99 -14.31 -8.93 5.57
N LYS A 100 -15.07 -9.66 4.75
CA LYS A 100 -15.99 -10.71 5.20
C LYS A 100 -15.74 -12.02 4.45
N ILE A 101 -15.78 -13.13 5.16
CA ILE A 101 -15.80 -14.47 4.57
C ILE A 101 -17.27 -14.85 4.30
N ILE A 102 -17.57 -15.21 3.07
CA ILE A 102 -18.91 -15.65 2.68
C ILE A 102 -19.03 -17.15 3.05
N LYS A 103 -19.88 -17.46 4.03
CA LYS A 103 -20.22 -18.83 4.39
C LYS A 103 -21.17 -19.44 3.34
N LYS A 104 -21.08 -20.75 3.19
CA LYS A 104 -21.91 -21.56 2.28
C LYS A 104 -23.35 -21.62 2.79
#